data_AF-A0A133XV27-F1
#
_entry.id   AF-A0A133XV27-F1
#
_cell.length_a   1.000
_cell.length_b   1.000
_cell.length_c   1.000
_cell.angle_alpha   90.00
_cell.angle_beta   90.00
_cell.angle_gamma   90.00
#
_symmetry.space_group_name_H-M   'P 1'
#
loop_
_entity.id
_entity.type
_entity.pdbx_description
1 polymer ?
#
loop_
_entity_poly.entity_id
_entity_poly.type
_entity_poly.pdbx_seq_one_letter_code
_entity_poly.pdbx_strand_id
1 'polypeptide(L)'
;MEQTNNHIGKKICDLGKVVDNKELMLVHLHLKSGEQIPSHDHKGREVYFTIVKGTVEVTLDNTEVHRISTGTVLHFPGEAHVGVNAIEESDFFVYLINRQ
;
A
#
# COMPACT_ATOMS: atom_id res chain seq x y z
N MET A 1 -5.33 -34.19 23.20
CA MET A 1 -4.41 -34.09 22.04
C MET A 1 -4.98 -33.03 21.13
N GLU A 2 -4.47 -31.80 21.22
CA GLU A 2 -4.83 -30.75 20.26
C GLU A 2 -4.12 -31.07 18.94
N GLN A 3 -4.90 -31.28 17.88
CA GLN A 3 -4.36 -31.38 16.54
C GLN A 3 -3.85 -30.00 16.15
N THR A 4 -2.52 -29.85 16.09
CA THR A 4 -1.88 -28.69 15.48
C THR A 4 -2.15 -28.75 13.99
N ASN A 5 -3.21 -28.09 13.55
CA ASN A 5 -3.49 -27.87 12.14
C ASN A 5 -2.37 -27.01 11.54
N ASN A 6 -1.36 -27.67 10.96
CA ASN A 6 -0.16 -27.04 10.43
C ASN A 6 -0.48 -26.39 9.07
N HIS A 7 -1.15 -25.24 9.11
CA HIS A 7 -1.48 -24.47 7.92
C HIS A 7 -0.19 -23.85 7.36
N ILE A 8 0.11 -24.13 6.09
CA ILE A 8 1.27 -23.56 5.39
C ILE A 8 1.09 -22.05 5.16
N GLY A 9 -0.16 -21.59 4.99
CA GLY A 9 -0.49 -20.20 4.69
C GLY A 9 -1.01 -19.42 5.89
N LYS A 10 -0.81 -18.10 5.85
CA LYS A 10 -1.39 -17.13 6.78
C LYS A 10 -2.31 -16.18 6.03
N LYS A 11 -3.54 -15.98 6.52
CA LYS A 11 -4.41 -14.89 6.08
C LYS A 11 -3.91 -13.57 6.65
N ILE A 12 -3.85 -12.53 5.83
CA ILE A 12 -3.49 -11.17 6.25
C ILE A 12 -4.71 -10.29 5.98
N CYS A 13 -5.30 -9.79 7.06
CA CYS A 13 -6.49 -8.93 7.01
C CYS A 13 -6.41 -7.74 7.98
N ASP A 14 -5.39 -7.69 8.83
CA ASP A 14 -5.17 -6.58 9.75
C ASP A 14 -4.77 -5.32 8.98
N LEU A 15 -5.02 -4.14 9.56
CA LEU A 15 -4.59 -2.86 9.01
C LEU A 15 -3.19 -2.48 9.51
N GLY A 16 -2.53 -1.58 8.77
CA GLY A 16 -1.19 -1.10 9.06
C GLY A 16 -0.10 -1.96 8.43
N LYS A 17 1.08 -1.94 9.04
CA LYS A 17 2.23 -2.73 8.57
C LYS A 17 2.06 -4.19 8.97
N VAL A 18 1.75 -5.04 7.99
CA VAL A 18 1.38 -6.44 8.19
C VAL A 18 2.51 -7.43 7.88
N VAL A 19 3.48 -7.02 7.06
CA VAL A 19 4.75 -7.73 6.84
C VAL A 19 5.88 -6.71 6.87
N ASP A 20 6.98 -7.04 7.53
CA ASP A 20 8.21 -6.26 7.53
C ASP A 20 9.40 -7.19 7.70
N ASN A 21 10.11 -7.46 6.61
CA ASN A 21 11.29 -8.30 6.62
C ASN A 21 12.36 -7.75 5.67
N LYS A 22 13.47 -8.47 5.51
CA LYS A 22 14.61 -8.03 4.70
C LYS A 22 14.30 -7.85 3.21
N GLU A 23 13.20 -8.41 2.70
CA GLU A 23 12.84 -8.44 1.27
C GLU A 23 11.68 -7.48 0.98
N LEU A 24 10.67 -7.47 1.85
CA LEU A 24 9.39 -6.81 1.65
C LEU A 24 8.88 -6.16 2.94
N MET A 25 8.31 -4.98 2.78
CA MET A 25 7.32 -4.43 3.70
C MET A 25 5.96 -4.39 3.00
N LEU A 26 4.94 -4.99 3.62
CA LEU A 26 3.55 -4.92 3.17
C LEU A 26 2.75 -4.10 4.16
N VAL A 27 2.02 -3.11 3.64
CA VAL A 27 1.09 -2.29 4.42
C VAL A 27 -0.31 -2.47 3.84
N HIS A 28 -1.28 -2.73 4.71
CA HIS A 28 -2.70 -2.76 4.36
C HIS A 28 -3.36 -1.52 4.92
N LEU A 29 -3.98 -0.71 4.08
CA LEU A 29 -4.54 0.58 4.43
C LEU A 29 -6.01 0.63 4.10
N HIS A 30 -6.74 1.26 5.02
CA HIS A 30 -8.13 1.63 4.86
C HIS A 30 -8.21 3.14 5.08
N LEU A 31 -8.80 3.86 4.13
CA LEU A 31 -9.06 5.29 4.24
C LEU A 31 -10.56 5.55 4.01
N LYS A 32 -11.17 6.36 4.87
CA LYS A 32 -12.50 6.91 4.62
C LYS A 32 -12.44 7.98 3.53
N SER A 33 -13.58 8.24 2.91
CA SER A 33 -13.71 9.34 1.94
C SER A 33 -13.20 10.66 2.53
N GLY A 34 -12.27 11.30 1.83
CA GLY A 34 -11.62 12.56 2.21
C GLY A 34 -10.44 12.42 3.18
N GLU A 35 -10.12 11.23 3.68
CA GLU A 35 -8.91 11.02 4.47
C GLU A 35 -7.66 11.08 3.59
N GLN A 36 -6.57 11.56 4.19
CA GLN A 36 -5.33 11.85 3.49
C GLN A 36 -4.15 11.18 4.17
N ILE A 37 -3.19 10.76 3.35
CA ILE A 37 -1.84 10.42 3.79
C ILE A 37 -0.92 11.55 3.35
N PRO A 38 -0.27 12.26 4.30
CA PRO A 38 0.67 13.32 3.97
C PRO A 38 1.82 12.87 3.08
N SER A 39 2.40 13.81 2.34
CA SER A 39 3.54 13.58 1.46
C SER A 39 4.76 13.03 2.22
N HIS A 40 5.33 11.92 1.74
CA HIS A 40 6.50 11.25 2.33
C HIS A 40 7.23 10.38 1.29
N ASP A 41 8.43 9.87 1.60
CA ASP A 41 9.22 9.01 0.71
C ASP A 41 9.60 7.65 1.34
N HIS A 42 10.18 6.77 0.51
CA HIS A 42 10.56 5.40 0.82
C HIS A 42 11.92 5.02 0.17
N LYS A 43 12.95 5.84 0.38
CA LYS A 43 14.26 5.71 -0.29
C LYS A 43 14.82 4.28 -0.28
N GLY A 44 15.34 3.84 -1.43
CA GLY A 44 15.94 2.52 -1.61
C GLY A 44 14.93 1.39 -1.82
N ARG A 45 13.65 1.71 -2.09
CA ARG A 45 12.59 0.73 -2.32
C ARG A 45 11.87 0.95 -3.64
N GLU A 46 11.30 -0.11 -4.19
CA GLU A 46 10.27 -0.05 -5.22
C GLU A 46 8.89 -0.13 -4.58
N VAL A 47 7.95 0.72 -4.99
CA VAL A 47 6.61 0.79 -4.41
C VAL A 47 5.56 0.29 -5.40
N TYR A 48 4.71 -0.64 -4.97
CA TYR A 48 3.54 -1.11 -5.71
C TYR A 48 2.29 -0.84 -4.88
N PHE A 49 1.46 0.09 -5.35
CA PHE A 49 0.23 0.53 -4.71
C PHE A 49 -0.96 -0.14 -5.39
N THR A 50 -1.62 -1.08 -4.72
CA THR A 50 -2.68 -1.91 -5.29
C THR A 50 -4.04 -1.57 -4.68
N ILE A 51 -4.98 -1.08 -5.49
CA ILE A 51 -6.35 -0.78 -5.03
C ILE A 51 -7.22 -2.04 -5.11
N VAL A 52 -7.78 -2.45 -3.97
CA VAL A 52 -8.71 -3.60 -3.90
C VAL A 52 -10.17 -3.17 -3.71
N LYS A 53 -10.40 -1.95 -3.24
CA LYS A 53 -11.71 -1.30 -3.15
C LYS A 53 -11.56 0.21 -3.23
N GLY A 54 -12.51 0.88 -3.86
CA GLY A 54 -12.61 2.33 -3.90
C GLY A 54 -11.70 2.98 -4.95
N THR A 55 -11.47 4.28 -4.75
CA THR A 55 -10.71 5.17 -5.64
C THR A 55 -9.96 6.21 -4.81
N VAL A 56 -8.67 6.35 -5.10
CA VAL A 56 -7.80 7.36 -4.48
C VAL A 56 -7.16 8.23 -5.55
N GLU A 57 -6.76 9.43 -5.16
CA GLU A 57 -5.86 10.29 -5.91
C GLU A 57 -4.48 10.22 -5.25
N VAL A 58 -3.46 9.92 -6.06
CA VAL A 58 -2.06 9.83 -5.64
C VAL A 58 -1.29 10.95 -6.32
N THR A 59 -0.57 11.74 -5.54
CA THR A 59 0.30 12.81 -6.05
C THR A 59 1.75 12.41 -5.81
N LEU A 60 2.53 12.32 -6.89
CA LEU A 60 3.96 12.07 -6.87
C LEU A 60 4.72 13.39 -7.10
N ASP A 61 5.74 13.63 -6.26
CA ASP A 61 6.61 14.82 -6.28
C ASP A 61 5.84 16.14 -6.43
N ASN A 62 4.67 16.21 -5.79
CA ASN A 62 3.75 17.35 -5.78
C ASN A 62 3.23 17.82 -7.15
N THR A 63 3.47 17.05 -8.23
CA THR A 63 3.20 17.52 -9.60
C THR A 63 2.48 16.49 -10.45
N GLU A 64 2.80 15.21 -10.31
CA GLU A 64 2.22 14.13 -11.10
C GLU A 64 1.04 13.52 -10.34
N VAL A 65 -0.17 13.67 -10.89
CA VAL A 65 -1.42 13.24 -10.24
C VAL A 65 -2.00 12.03 -10.96
N HIS A 66 -2.25 10.97 -10.21
CA HIS A 66 -2.88 9.74 -10.67
C HIS A 66 -4.17 9.50 -9.93
N ARG A 67 -5.26 9.28 -10.65
CA ARG A 67 -6.50 8.77 -10.07
C ARG A 67 -6.59 7.28 -10.32
N ILE A 68 -6.51 6.48 -9.26
CA ILE A 68 -6.43 5.02 -9.36
C ILE A 68 -7.61 4.37 -8.65
N SER A 69 -8.21 3.39 -9.32
CA SER A 69 -9.41 2.68 -8.86
C SER A 69 -9.14 1.17 -8.76
N THR A 70 -10.09 0.47 -8.15
CA THR A 70 -10.05 -1.00 -7.91
C THR A 70 -9.55 -1.80 -9.11
N GLY A 71 -8.64 -2.75 -8.85
CA GLY A 71 -8.03 -3.60 -9.88
C GLY A 71 -6.79 -2.99 -10.55
N THR A 72 -6.36 -1.80 -10.11
CA THR A 72 -5.19 -1.11 -10.63
C THR A 72 -4.01 -1.21 -9.67
N VAL A 73 -2.80 -1.27 -10.24
CA VAL A 73 -1.53 -1.11 -9.52
C VAL A 73 -0.82 0.13 -10.05
N LEU A 74 -0.46 1.06 -9.17
CA LEU A 74 0.47 2.14 -9.49
C LEU A 74 1.87 1.76 -8.97
N HIS A 75 2.86 1.84 -9.84
CA HIS A 75 4.26 1.59 -9.52
C HIS A 75 5.07 2.89 -9.62
N PHE A 76 5.94 3.13 -8.64
CA PHE A 76 6.87 4.26 -8.65
C PHE A 76 8.12 3.96 -7.80
N PRO A 77 9.25 4.62 -8.10
CA PRO A 77 10.46 4.54 -7.28
C PRO A 77 10.23 5.20 -5.91
N GLY A 78 10.74 4.59 -4.84
CA GLY A 78 10.58 5.08 -3.47
C GLY A 78 11.30 6.41 -3.18
N GLU A 79 12.09 6.94 -4.11
CA GLU A 79 12.65 8.29 -4.03
C GLU A 79 11.60 9.37 -4.25
N ALA A 80 10.53 9.07 -4.99
CA ALA A 80 9.44 10.02 -5.20
C ALA A 80 8.68 10.24 -3.89
N HIS A 81 8.34 11.50 -3.61
CA HIS A 81 7.42 11.82 -2.53
C HIS A 81 6.00 11.48 -2.94
N VAL A 82 5.31 10.67 -2.15
CA VAL A 82 3.93 10.25 -2.39
C VAL A 82 2.98 10.86 -1.37
N GLY A 83 1.92 11.49 -1.86
CA GLY A 83 0.74 11.88 -1.07
C GLY A 83 -0.50 11.17 -1.60
N VAL A 84 -1.45 10.86 -0.71
CA VAL A 84 -2.69 10.15 -1.07
C VAL A 84 -3.90 10.89 -0.52
N ASN A 85 -4.94 11.01 -1.34
CA ASN A 85 -6.25 11.50 -0.93
C ASN A 85 -7.32 10.48 -1.34
N ALA A 86 -8.10 9.97 -0.38
CA ALA A 86 -9.19 9.06 -0.68
C ALA A 86 -10.39 9.82 -1.24
N ILE A 87 -10.78 9.51 -2.47
CA ILE A 87 -11.94 10.16 -3.09
C ILE A 87 -13.24 9.52 -2.62
N GLU A 88 -13.20 8.22 -2.36
CA GLU A 88 -14.22 7.44 -1.69
C GLU A 88 -13.57 6.50 -0.68
N GLU A 89 -14.37 5.86 0.16
CA GLU A 89 -13.86 4.84 1.10
C GLU A 89 -13.11 3.75 0.34
N SER A 90 -11.85 3.54 0.70
CA SER A 90 -10.91 2.76 -0.09
C SER A 90 -10.10 1.80 0.78
N ASP A 91 -9.89 0.59 0.27
CA ASP A 91 -9.00 -0.42 0.84
C ASP A 91 -7.91 -0.74 -0.20
N PHE A 92 -6.66 -0.75 0.25
CA PHE A 92 -5.51 -0.93 -0.64
C PHE A 92 -4.29 -1.50 0.09
N PHE A 93 -3.42 -2.13 -0.69
CA PHE A 93 -2.16 -2.69 -0.20
C PHE A 93 -0.99 -1.96 -0.85
N VAL A 94 0.03 -1.66 -0.06
CA VAL A 94 1.29 -1.09 -0.52
C VAL A 94 2.40 -2.10 -0.27
N TYR A 95 3.05 -2.54 -1.33
CA TYR A 95 4.23 -3.40 -1.27
C TYR A 95 5.46 -2.52 -1.48
N LEU A 96 6.36 -2.52 -0.51
CA LEU A 96 7.64 -1.85 -0.61
C LEU A 96 8.73 -2.91 -0.67
N ILE A 97 9.34 -3.06 -1.84
CA ILE A 97 10.37 -4.05 -2.11
C ILE A 97 11.74 -3.40 -1.92
N ASN A 98 12.59 -3.96 -1.08
CA ASN A 98 13.95 -3.44 -0.92
C ASN A 98 14.73 -3.70 -2.21
N ARG A 99 15.37 -2.65 -2.77
CA ARG A 99 16.32 -2.82 -3.87
C ARG A 99 17.57 -3.51 -3.33
N GLN A 100 18.06 -4.52 -4.07
CA GLN A 100 19.30 -5.23 -3.75
C GLN A 100 20.53 -4.44 -4.14
#